data_AF-A0A929P1Y2-F1
#
_entry.id   AF-A0A929P1Y2-F1
#
_cell.length_a   1.000
_cell.length_b   1.000
_cell.length_c   1.000
_cell.angle_alpha   90.00
_cell.angle_beta   90.00
_cell.angle_gamma   90.00
#
_symmetry.space_group_name_H-M   'P 1'
#
loop_
_entity.id
_entity.type
_entity.pdbx_description
1 polymer ?
#
loop_
_entity_poly.entity_id
_entity_poly.type
_entity_poly.pdbx_seq_one_letter_code
_entity_poly.pdbx_strand_id
1 'polypeptide(L)'
;MQPIITVEFTARAGDKEYKEESVSFHNPEELFAFVAPGGGCDTIPDEVDEIQMVFLQPEHPNTQNPVADKRVTLELGMVFLTGPLAEIVQTAQQLIDKAGRGELTDSFLKVINVKL
;
A
#
# COMPACT_ATOMS: atom_id res chain seq x y z
N MET A 1 5.87 -0.42 18.95
CA MET A 1 5.57 0.94 18.41
C MET A 1 4.12 0.95 17.99
N GLN A 2 3.49 2.13 17.80
CA GLN A 2 2.15 2.15 17.21
C GLN A 2 2.28 1.90 15.70
N PRO A 3 1.35 1.15 15.08
CA PRO A 3 1.36 0.97 13.63
C PRO A 3 1.18 2.33 12.96
N ILE A 4 1.92 2.58 11.88
CA ILE A 4 1.83 3.83 11.10
C ILE A 4 1.13 3.61 9.76
N ILE A 5 1.02 2.35 9.33
CA ILE A 5 0.41 1.92 8.08
C ILE A 5 -0.45 0.70 8.37
N THR A 6 -1.68 0.70 7.89
CA THR A 6 -2.54 -0.48 7.82
C THR A 6 -2.81 -0.77 6.35
N VAL A 7 -2.56 -2.00 5.92
CA VAL A 7 -2.88 -2.46 4.57
C VAL A 7 -4.00 -3.46 4.66
N GLU A 8 -5.08 -3.16 3.96
CA GLU A 8 -6.27 -3.98 3.84
C GLU A 8 -6.32 -4.55 2.43
N PHE A 9 -6.46 -5.87 2.35
CA PHE A 9 -6.57 -6.60 1.09
C PHE A 9 -8.02 -7.00 0.88
N THR A 10 -8.59 -6.61 -0.24
CA THR A 10 -9.97 -6.95 -0.61
C THR A 10 -9.96 -7.79 -1.87
N ALA A 11 -10.50 -9.01 -1.77
CA ALA A 11 -10.74 -9.88 -2.91
C ALA A 11 -12.19 -9.75 -3.39
N ARG A 12 -12.43 -9.71 -4.71
CA ARG A 12 -13.78 -9.82 -5.27
C ARG A 12 -13.90 -11.09 -6.10
N ALA A 13 -14.89 -11.92 -5.79
CA ALA A 13 -15.24 -13.07 -6.62
C ALA A 13 -16.68 -12.90 -7.12
N GLY A 14 -16.83 -12.29 -8.29
CA GLY A 14 -18.14 -11.93 -8.85
C GLY A 14 -18.83 -10.81 -8.06
N ASP A 15 -20.09 -11.00 -7.66
CA ASP A 15 -20.87 -10.00 -6.90
C ASP A 15 -20.62 -10.04 -5.37
N LYS A 16 -19.56 -10.72 -4.92
CA LYS A 16 -19.25 -10.87 -3.49
C LYS A 16 -17.80 -10.46 -3.20
N GLU A 17 -17.66 -9.47 -2.32
CA GLU A 17 -16.40 -9.16 -1.64
C GLU A 17 -16.10 -10.26 -0.61
N TYR A 18 -14.87 -10.78 -0.63
CA TYR A 18 -14.39 -11.82 0.27
C TYR A 18 -13.15 -11.36 1.03
N LYS A 19 -13.14 -11.80 2.28
CA LYS A 19 -12.07 -11.80 3.29
C LYS A 19 -11.09 -10.62 3.20
N GLU A 20 -11.45 -9.56 3.92
CA GLU A 20 -10.53 -8.50 4.34
C GLU A 20 -9.42 -9.11 5.20
N GLU A 21 -8.20 -9.15 4.68
CA GLU A 21 -7.01 -9.37 5.48
C GLU A 21 -6.38 -8.02 5.79
N SER A 22 -6.23 -7.70 7.07
CA SER A 22 -5.65 -6.43 7.52
C SER A 22 -4.29 -6.71 8.14
N VAL A 23 -3.25 -6.10 7.58
CA VAL A 23 -1.88 -6.17 8.06
C VAL A 23 -1.43 -4.80 8.49
N SER A 24 -0.99 -4.67 9.74
CA SER A 24 -0.49 -3.40 10.28
C SER A 24 1.03 -3.40 10.35
N PHE A 25 1.65 -2.31 9.90
CA PHE A 25 3.09 -2.11 9.85
C PHE A 25 3.50 -0.91 10.68
N HIS A 26 4.68 -1.01 11.29
CA HIS A 26 5.23 -0.01 12.20
C HIS A 26 6.28 0.88 11.54
N ASN A 27 6.73 0.51 10.34
CA ASN A 27 7.69 1.25 9.54
C ASN A 27 7.56 0.85 8.05
N PRO A 28 8.11 1.64 7.11
CA PRO A 28 8.07 1.31 5.69
C PRO A 28 8.85 0.04 5.31
N GLU A 29 9.88 -0.33 6.07
CA GLU A 29 10.70 -1.53 5.78
C GLU A 29 9.87 -2.81 5.92
N GLU A 30 8.98 -2.88 6.93
CA GLU A 30 8.03 -3.98 7.10
C GLU A 30 7.06 -4.08 5.92
N LEU A 31 6.54 -2.94 5.42
CA LEU A 31 5.68 -2.91 4.23
C LEU A 31 6.43 -3.46 3.02
N PHE A 32 7.65 -2.98 2.75
CA PHE A 32 8.41 -3.41 1.57
C PHE A 32 8.89 -4.85 1.68
N ALA A 33 9.22 -5.34 2.88
CA ALA A 33 9.50 -6.75 3.10
C ALA A 33 8.27 -7.62 2.86
N PHE A 34 7.08 -7.10 3.18
CA PHE A 34 5.82 -7.80 2.96
C PHE A 34 5.48 -7.94 1.47
N VAL A 35 5.67 -6.89 0.66
CA VAL A 35 5.35 -6.88 -0.78
C VAL A 35 6.50 -7.35 -1.69
N ALA A 36 7.63 -7.75 -1.12
CA ALA A 36 8.77 -8.31 -1.85
C ALA A 36 8.57 -9.82 -2.16
N PRO A 37 9.25 -10.36 -3.19
CA PRO A 37 9.26 -11.80 -3.48
C PRO A 37 9.65 -12.66 -2.27
N GLY A 38 8.86 -13.70 -2.00
CA GLY A 38 8.98 -14.55 -0.80
C GLY A 38 8.44 -13.91 0.48
N GLY A 39 7.82 -12.74 0.38
CA GLY A 39 7.21 -12.00 1.47
C GLY A 39 5.78 -12.45 1.81
N GLY A 40 5.15 -11.74 2.74
CA GLY A 40 3.78 -12.06 3.18
C GLY A 40 2.73 -11.89 2.09
N CYS A 41 2.98 -11.03 1.10
CA CYS A 41 2.07 -10.83 -0.04
C CYS A 41 1.92 -12.08 -0.90
N ASP A 42 2.91 -13.00 -0.94
CA ASP A 42 2.80 -14.27 -1.68
C ASP A 42 1.87 -15.28 -0.99
N THR A 43 1.56 -15.07 0.29
CA THR A 43 0.60 -15.92 1.02
C THR A 43 -0.84 -15.44 0.85
N ILE A 44 -1.02 -14.26 0.27
CA ILE A 44 -2.35 -13.70 -0.01
C ILE A 44 -2.90 -14.40 -1.26
N PRO A 45 -4.18 -14.82 -1.25
CA PRO A 45 -4.81 -15.45 -2.40
C PRO A 45 -4.66 -14.62 -3.68
N ASP A 46 -4.49 -15.29 -4.82
CA ASP A 46 -4.41 -14.67 -6.16
C ASP A 46 -5.68 -13.87 -6.56
N GLU A 47 -6.73 -13.96 -5.77
CA GLU A 47 -8.06 -13.34 -5.99
C GLU A 47 -8.17 -11.92 -5.42
N VAL A 48 -7.05 -11.31 -5.00
CA VAL A 48 -7.05 -9.90 -4.59
C VAL A 48 -7.22 -9.00 -5.80
N ASP A 49 -8.33 -8.27 -5.81
CA ASP A 49 -8.63 -7.29 -6.85
C ASP A 49 -8.32 -5.87 -6.41
N GLU A 50 -8.23 -5.62 -5.10
CA GLU A 50 -8.04 -4.28 -4.54
C GLU A 50 -7.15 -4.31 -3.29
N ILE A 51 -6.25 -3.33 -3.18
CA ILE A 51 -5.41 -3.11 -1.99
C ILE A 51 -5.65 -1.69 -1.48
N GLN A 52 -6.07 -1.57 -0.22
CA GLN A 52 -6.18 -0.28 0.46
C GLN A 52 -5.05 -0.11 1.47
N MET A 53 -4.20 0.89 1.28
CA MET A 53 -3.14 1.26 2.22
C MET A 53 -3.54 2.53 2.96
N VAL A 54 -3.76 2.44 4.26
CA VAL A 54 -4.15 3.55 5.12
C VAL A 54 -2.99 3.95 6.03
N PHE A 55 -2.45 5.14 5.82
CA PHE A 55 -1.39 5.72 6.63
C PHE A 55 -2.02 6.58 7.73
N LEU A 56 -1.52 6.43 8.96
CA LEU A 56 -1.94 7.25 10.07
C LEU A 56 -1.37 8.68 9.94
N GLN A 57 -2.03 9.64 10.59
CA GLN A 57 -1.48 10.99 10.68
C GLN A 57 -0.22 11.01 11.55
N PRO A 58 0.76 11.86 11.21
CA PRO A 58 1.94 12.05 12.02
C PRO A 58 1.57 12.59 13.41
N GLU A 59 2.27 12.12 14.45
CA GLU A 59 2.08 12.59 15.83
C GLU A 59 2.40 14.09 15.98
N HIS A 60 3.28 14.61 15.12
CA HIS A 60 3.72 16.00 15.11
C HIS A 60 3.43 16.64 13.75
N PRO A 61 2.36 17.43 13.63
CA PRO A 61 2.01 18.10 12.38
C PRO A 61 3.10 19.08 11.90
N ASN A 62 3.35 19.08 10.60
CA ASN A 62 4.26 19.96 9.90
C ASN A 62 3.66 21.38 9.79
N THR A 63 4.07 22.25 10.70
CA THR A 63 3.63 23.66 10.73
C THR A 63 4.26 24.50 9.63
N GLN A 64 5.40 24.08 9.07
CA GLN A 64 6.08 24.81 7.99
C GLN A 64 5.47 24.50 6.61
N ASN A 65 5.01 23.26 6.42
CA ASN A 65 4.31 22.84 5.22
C ASN A 65 3.08 21.97 5.56
N PRO A 66 1.95 22.60 5.94
CA PRO A 66 0.73 21.87 6.30
C PRO A 66 0.11 21.06 5.14
N VAL A 67 0.48 21.36 3.90
CA VAL A 67 -0.01 20.64 2.72
C VAL A 67 0.58 19.22 2.68
N ALA A 68 1.80 19.02 3.20
CA ALA A 68 2.43 17.70 3.29
C ALA A 68 1.62 16.72 4.16
N ASP A 69 0.92 17.23 5.17
CA ASP A 69 0.16 16.42 6.12
C ASP A 69 -1.32 16.29 5.75
N LYS A 70 -1.73 16.92 4.65
CA LYS A 70 -3.12 16.86 4.20
C LYS A 70 -3.45 15.42 3.86
N ARG A 71 -4.49 14.89 4.49
CA ARG A 71 -5.02 13.56 4.20
C ARG A 71 -5.66 13.56 2.80
N VAL A 72 -5.11 12.76 1.92
CA VAL A 72 -5.62 12.57 0.55
C VAL A 72 -5.57 11.08 0.19
N THR A 73 -6.20 10.72 -0.92
CA THR A 73 -6.14 9.36 -1.47
C THR A 73 -5.52 9.42 -2.86
N LEU A 74 -4.49 8.60 -3.08
CA LEU A 74 -3.85 8.37 -4.37
C LEU A 74 -4.31 6.99 -4.88
N GLU A 75 -4.67 6.94 -6.17
CA GLU A 75 -5.01 5.70 -6.87
C GLU A 75 -3.84 5.30 -7.78
N LEU A 76 -3.36 4.06 -7.63
CA LEU A 76 -2.34 3.44 -8.46
C LEU A 76 -2.85 2.08 -8.94
N GLY A 77 -3.52 2.07 -10.10
CA GLY A 77 -4.24 0.88 -10.55
C GLY A 77 -5.36 0.55 -9.58
N MET A 78 -5.33 -0.63 -8.98
CA MET A 78 -6.25 -1.05 -7.94
C MET A 78 -5.64 -0.96 -6.51
N VAL A 79 -4.57 -0.19 -6.36
CA VAL A 79 -3.96 0.13 -5.06
C VAL A 79 -4.33 1.55 -4.66
N PHE A 80 -5.02 1.70 -3.54
CA PHE A 80 -5.46 2.98 -2.99
C PHE A 80 -4.62 3.34 -1.77
N LEU A 81 -3.81 4.41 -1.86
CA LEU A 81 -3.02 4.91 -0.74
C LEU A 81 -3.72 6.12 -0.13
N THR A 82 -4.23 5.98 1.09
CA THR A 82 -4.91 7.06 1.84
C THR A 82 -4.05 7.49 3.02
N GLY A 83 -3.67 8.76 3.09
CA GLY A 83 -2.73 9.22 4.11
C GLY A 83 -2.27 10.67 3.94
N PRO A 84 -1.30 11.12 4.76
CA PRO A 84 -0.58 12.37 4.54
C PRO A 84 0.01 12.41 3.12
N LEU A 85 -0.20 13.51 2.39
CA LEU A 85 0.27 13.66 0.99
C LEU A 85 1.74 13.30 0.82
N ALA A 86 2.62 13.77 1.71
CA ALA A 86 4.06 13.50 1.61
C ALA A 86 4.38 12.01 1.73
N GLU A 87 3.76 11.33 2.69
CA GLU A 87 3.97 9.90 2.95
C GLU A 87 3.47 9.03 1.79
N ILE A 88 2.27 9.29 1.28
CA ILE A 88 1.71 8.48 0.20
C ILE A 88 2.45 8.70 -1.12
N VAL A 89 2.91 9.92 -1.41
CA VAL A 89 3.68 10.20 -2.65
C VAL A 89 5.04 9.53 -2.57
N GLN A 90 5.71 9.63 -1.42
CA GLN A 90 6.99 8.96 -1.20
C GLN A 90 6.86 7.43 -1.29
N THR A 91 5.79 6.86 -0.73
CA THR A 91 5.56 5.42 -0.80
C THR A 91 5.21 4.97 -2.22
N ALA A 92 4.34 5.70 -2.92
CA ALA A 92 3.99 5.41 -4.31
C ALA A 92 5.22 5.45 -5.25
N GLN A 93 6.10 6.43 -5.06
CA GLN A 93 7.35 6.51 -5.83
C GLN A 93 8.23 5.27 -5.59
N GLN A 94 8.40 4.86 -4.33
CA GLN A 94 9.18 3.66 -4.00
C GLN A 94 8.54 2.37 -4.54
N LEU A 95 7.20 2.26 -4.52
CA LEU A 95 6.49 1.14 -5.12
C LEU A 95 6.75 1.08 -6.63
N ILE A 96 6.65 2.20 -7.35
CA ILE A 96 6.92 2.26 -8.79
C ILE A 96 8.38 1.92 -9.10
N ASP A 97 9.33 2.47 -8.34
CA ASP A 97 10.76 2.19 -8.52
C ASP A 97 11.09 0.70 -8.28
N LYS A 98 10.47 0.08 -7.27
CA LYS A 98 10.62 -1.35 -6.97
C LYS A 98 9.94 -2.23 -8.02
N ALA A 99 8.78 -1.83 -8.51
CA ALA A 99 8.09 -2.51 -9.61
C ALA A 99 9.01 -2.57 -10.85
N GLY A 100 9.59 -1.43 -11.25
CA GLY A 100 10.51 -1.36 -12.38
C GLY A 100 11.82 -2.15 -12.21
N ARG A 101 12.17 -2.53 -10.99
CA ARG A 101 13.34 -3.37 -10.66
C ARG A 101 13.00 -4.86 -10.51
N GLY A 102 11.74 -5.25 -10.60
CA GLY A 102 11.29 -6.62 -10.32
C GLY A 102 11.40 -7.01 -8.85
N GLU A 103 11.32 -6.03 -7.95
CA GLU A 103 11.41 -6.22 -6.48
C GLU A 103 10.03 -6.34 -5.81
N LEU A 104 8.95 -6.45 -6.59
CA LEU A 104 7.59 -6.68 -6.10
C LEU A 104 7.10 -8.06 -6.54
N THR A 105 6.19 -8.65 -5.77
CA THR A 105 5.56 -9.94 -6.13
C THR A 105 4.69 -9.83 -7.38
N ASP A 106 4.55 -10.92 -8.13
CA ASP A 106 3.69 -10.98 -9.31
C ASP A 106 2.23 -10.65 -8.97
N SER A 107 1.74 -11.10 -7.81
CA SER A 107 0.39 -10.80 -7.34
C SER A 107 0.20 -9.31 -7.07
N PHE A 108 1.18 -8.64 -6.47
CA PHE A 108 1.13 -7.20 -6.26
C PHE A 108 1.24 -6.41 -7.58
N LEU A 109 2.09 -6.87 -8.50
CA LEU A 109 2.26 -6.28 -9.84
C LEU A 109 0.96 -6.30 -10.65
N LYS A 110 0.14 -7.36 -10.54
CA LYS A 110 -1.16 -7.44 -11.20
C LYS A 110 -2.12 -6.35 -10.72
N VAL A 111 -2.15 -6.08 -9.41
CA VAL A 111 -3.08 -5.12 -8.79
C VAL A 111 -2.69 -3.67 -9.12
N ILE A 112 -1.39 -3.34 -9.12
CA ILE A 112 -0.95 -1.97 -9.52
C ILE A 112 -1.19 -1.67 -11.01
N ASN A 113 -1.45 -2.70 -11.83
CA ASN A 113 -1.74 -2.59 -13.26
C ASN A 113 -0.75 -1.70 -14.05
N VAL A 114 0.50 -1.66 -13.61
CA VAL A 114 1.57 -0.93 -14.30
C VAL A 114 2.06 -1.83 -15.44
N LYS A 115 1.82 -1.43 -16.69
CA LYS A 115 2.52 -2.02 -17.84
C LYS A 115 3.97 -1.55 -17.80
N LEU A 116 4.83 -2.36 -17.20
CA LEU A 116 6.29 -2.18 -17.26
C LEU A 116 6.85 -2.65 -18.60
#